data_AF-A0A836U2S5-F1
#
_entry.id   AF-A0A836U2S5-F1
#
_cell.length_a   1.000
_cell.length_b   1.000
_cell.length_c   1.000
_cell.angle_alpha   90.00
_cell.angle_beta   90.00
_cell.angle_gamma   90.00
#
_symmetry.space_group_name_H-M   'P 1'
#
loop_
_entity.id
_entity.type
_entity.pdbx_description
1 polymer ?
#
loop_
_entity_poly.entity_id
_entity_poly.type
_entity_poly.pdbx_seq_one_letter_code
_entity_poly.pdbx_strand_id
1 'polypeptide(L)'
;MPEGINASQSLHLLAQTIPKLLTRGLAQLKTPFQSLKPQNEALASTHPMPTNADYTLANSASARDTFNFICAYATINTPIKYTVKKRIFWLIKGLAYNHVILCETTLNKNIITFPCADGQISAQCHLD
;
A
#
# COMPACT_ATOMS: atom_id res chain seq x y z
N MET A 1 -4.60 -4.14 -4.24
CA MET A 1 -4.33 -3.01 -5.18
C MET A 1 -3.57 -3.55 -6.37
N PRO A 2 -3.71 -2.95 -7.57
CA PRO A 2 -2.75 -3.21 -8.65
C PRO A 2 -1.34 -2.88 -8.16
N GLU A 3 -0.34 -3.64 -8.62
CA GLU A 3 1.02 -3.55 -8.08
C GLU A 3 1.62 -2.16 -8.22
N GLY A 4 2.29 -1.69 -7.16
CA GLY A 4 3.07 -0.46 -7.16
C GLY A 4 2.26 0.83 -7.27
N ILE A 5 0.92 0.78 -7.25
CA ILE A 5 0.08 1.98 -7.27
C ILE A 5 0.20 2.70 -5.92
N ASN A 6 0.41 4.02 -5.98
CA ASN A 6 0.39 4.87 -4.79
C ASN A 6 -1.01 5.44 -4.48
N ALA A 7 -1.17 6.03 -3.29
CA ALA A 7 -2.44 6.61 -2.88
C ALA A 7 -2.97 7.68 -3.85
N SER A 8 -2.09 8.54 -4.40
CA SER A 8 -2.48 9.59 -5.34
C SER A 8 -3.03 9.02 -6.66
N GLN A 9 -2.36 8.01 -7.20
CA GLN A 9 -2.82 7.30 -8.40
C GLN A 9 -4.15 6.60 -8.15
N SER A 10 -4.32 5.95 -6.99
CA SER A 10 -5.58 5.33 -6.59
C SER A 10 -6.71 6.36 -6.51
N LEU A 11 -6.45 7.51 -5.88
CA LEU A 11 -7.40 8.61 -5.79
C LEU A 11 -7.78 9.15 -7.17
N HIS A 12 -6.82 9.29 -8.08
CA HIS A 12 -7.07 9.73 -9.44
C HIS A 12 -7.96 8.75 -10.20
N LEU A 13 -7.69 7.45 -10.12
CA LEU A 13 -8.51 6.40 -10.74
C LEU A 13 -9.94 6.41 -10.19
N LEU A 14 -10.11 6.60 -8.88
CA LEU A 14 -11.41 6.75 -8.25
C LEU A 14 -12.13 8.00 -8.76
N ALA A 15 -11.45 9.15 -8.81
CA ALA A 15 -12.00 10.41 -9.30
C ALA A 15 -12.47 10.33 -10.77
N GLN A 16 -11.82 9.51 -11.61
CA GLN A 16 -12.26 9.25 -12.98
C GLN A 16 -13.46 8.30 -13.09
N THR A 17 -13.61 7.38 -12.13
CA THR A 17 -14.59 6.29 -12.19
C THR A 17 -15.90 6.64 -11.49
N ILE A 18 -15.82 7.34 -10.35
CA ILE A 18 -16.97 7.75 -9.53
C ILE A 18 -18.02 8.54 -10.34
N PRO A 19 -17.68 9.55 -11.16
CA PRO A 19 -18.69 10.30 -11.92
C PRO A 19 -19.47 9.42 -12.91
N LYS A 20 -18.81 8.43 -13.52
CA LYS A 20 -19.45 7.48 -14.45
C LYS A 20 -20.44 6.59 -13.71
N LEU A 21 -20.06 6.10 -12.52
CA LEU A 21 -20.93 5.30 -11.66
C LEU A 21 -22.15 6.11 -11.20
N LEU A 22 -21.92 7.34 -10.72
CA LEU A 22 -22.99 8.25 -10.27
C LEU A 22 -23.97 8.56 -11.39
N THR A 23 -23.48 8.86 -12.59
CA THR A 23 -24.33 9.15 -13.76
C THR A 23 -25.25 7.97 -14.09
N ARG A 24 -24.70 6.74 -14.08
CA ARG A 24 -25.48 5.52 -14.33
C ARG A 24 -26.49 5.25 -13.23
N GLY A 25 -26.08 5.37 -11.96
CA GLY A 25 -26.98 5.18 -10.82
C GLY A 25 -28.14 6.16 -10.83
N LEU A 26 -27.86 7.46 -11.07
CA LEU A 26 -28.89 8.49 -11.16
C LEU A 26 -29.88 8.25 -12.31
N ALA A 27 -29.40 7.73 -13.46
CA ALA A 27 -30.28 7.37 -14.57
C ALA A 27 -31.21 6.20 -14.21
N GLN A 28 -30.70 5.19 -13.51
CA GLN A 28 -31.49 4.02 -13.05
C GLN A 28 -32.54 4.37 -12.00
N LEU A 29 -32.28 5.38 -11.15
CA LEU A 29 -33.25 5.86 -10.17
C LEU A 29 -34.49 6.52 -10.81
N LYS A 30 -34.42 6.96 -12.08
CA LYS A 30 -35.56 7.56 -12.79
C LYS A 30 -36.54 6.54 -13.36
N THR A 31 -36.16 5.26 -13.39
CA THR A 31 -36.99 4.13 -13.80
C THR A 31 -37.48 3.36 -12.57
N PRO A 32 -38.63 2.64 -12.63
CA PRO A 32 -39.12 1.84 -11.52
C PRO A 32 -38.01 0.93 -10.98
N PHE A 33 -37.78 1.00 -9.68
CA PHE A 33 -36.58 0.52 -9.01
C PHE A 33 -36.38 -0.99 -9.23
N GLN A 34 -35.47 -1.37 -10.12
CA GLN A 34 -35.10 -2.78 -10.30
C GLN A 34 -34.13 -3.20 -9.19
N SER A 35 -34.66 -3.91 -8.20
CA SER A 35 -33.94 -4.77 -7.25
C SER A 35 -32.79 -4.11 -6.46
N LEU A 36 -33.09 -3.60 -5.27
CA LEU A 36 -32.07 -3.39 -4.25
C LEU A 36 -31.37 -4.73 -3.95
N LYS A 37 -30.03 -4.76 -4.04
CA LYS A 37 -29.25 -5.91 -3.63
C LYS A 37 -28.73 -5.67 -2.19
N PRO A 38 -29.16 -6.45 -1.19
CA PRO A 38 -28.63 -6.30 0.16
C PRO A 38 -27.12 -6.60 0.18
N GLN A 39 -26.41 -5.97 1.12
CA GLN A 39 -25.02 -6.30 1.38
C GLN A 39 -24.93 -7.73 1.96
N ASN A 40 -23.85 -8.44 1.62
CA ASN A 40 -23.58 -9.76 2.19
C ASN A 40 -22.61 -9.60 3.36
N GLU A 41 -23.13 -9.63 4.59
CA GLU A 41 -22.34 -9.44 5.82
C GLU A 41 -21.26 -10.51 6.00
N ALA A 42 -21.41 -11.70 5.43
CA ALA A 42 -20.37 -12.73 5.47
C ALA A 42 -19.10 -12.33 4.69
N LEU A 43 -19.17 -11.32 3.82
CA LEU A 43 -18.06 -10.79 3.03
C LEU A 43 -17.64 -9.37 3.46
N ALA A 44 -18.33 -8.79 4.45
CA ALA A 44 -18.04 -7.43 4.89
C ALA A 44 -16.72 -7.40 5.69
N SER A 45 -15.92 -6.36 5.46
CA SER A 45 -14.73 -6.07 6.27
C SER A 45 -14.73 -4.61 6.70
N THR A 46 -14.21 -4.36 7.90
CA THR A 46 -14.07 -3.01 8.45
C THR A 46 -12.60 -2.69 8.66
N HIS A 47 -12.19 -1.50 8.22
CA HIS A 47 -10.82 -1.01 8.38
C HIS A 47 -10.87 0.33 9.14
N PRO A 48 -10.35 0.41 10.38
CA PRO A 48 -10.32 1.66 11.14
C PRO A 48 -9.29 2.63 10.57
N MET A 49 -9.30 3.87 11.07
CA MET A 49 -8.26 4.84 10.75
C MET A 49 -6.90 4.32 11.23
N PRO A 50 -5.85 4.33 10.38
CA PRO A 50 -4.53 3.88 10.78
C PRO A 50 -3.91 4.79 11.84
N THR A 51 -3.15 4.17 12.72
CA THR A 51 -2.32 4.80 13.76
C THR A 51 -0.85 4.79 13.34
N ASN A 52 0.01 5.48 14.09
CA ASN A 52 1.45 5.48 13.83
C ASN A 52 2.07 4.07 13.89
N ALA A 53 1.48 3.14 14.65
CA ALA A 53 1.96 1.76 14.74
C ALA A 53 1.78 1.01 13.41
N ASP A 54 0.73 1.33 12.65
CA ASP A 54 0.43 0.69 11.37
C ASP A 54 1.47 1.02 10.30
N TYR A 55 2.22 2.11 10.45
CA TYR A 55 3.32 2.52 9.55
C TYR A 55 4.67 1.91 9.96
N THR A 56 4.68 0.79 10.68
CA THR A 56 5.89 0.03 11.01
C THR A 56 5.89 -1.31 10.27
N LEU A 57 6.98 -1.61 9.56
CA LEU A 57 7.10 -2.89 8.87
C LEU A 57 7.27 -4.05 9.84
N ALA A 58 6.51 -5.11 9.60
CA ALA A 58 6.76 -6.44 10.16
C ALA A 58 7.65 -7.24 9.19
N ASN A 59 8.66 -7.93 9.75
CA ASN A 59 9.58 -8.76 8.95
C ASN A 59 8.93 -10.05 8.40
N SER A 60 7.68 -10.34 8.79
CA SER A 60 6.93 -11.53 8.38
C SER A 60 6.13 -11.36 7.08
N ALA A 61 6.03 -10.13 6.55
CA ALA A 61 5.30 -9.88 5.31
C ALA A 61 6.10 -10.32 4.07
N SER A 62 5.37 -10.63 3.00
CA SER A 62 5.98 -10.94 1.71
C SER A 62 6.73 -9.73 1.14
N ALA A 63 7.71 -9.95 0.25
CA ALA A 63 8.40 -8.85 -0.43
C ALA A 63 7.42 -8.00 -1.26
N ARG A 64 6.45 -8.67 -1.88
CA ARG A 64 5.40 -8.04 -2.69
C ARG A 64 4.44 -7.20 -1.84
N ASP A 65 3.95 -7.72 -0.72
CA ASP A 65 3.04 -6.98 0.16
C ASP A 65 3.75 -5.81 0.82
N THR A 66 5.01 -6.02 1.23
CA THR A 66 5.86 -4.94 1.77
C THR A 66 6.05 -3.84 0.73
N PHE A 67 6.33 -4.20 -0.52
CA PHE A 67 6.47 -3.24 -1.61
C PHE A 67 5.18 -2.46 -1.87
N ASN A 68 4.05 -3.16 -1.99
CA ASN A 68 2.75 -2.52 -2.21
C ASN A 68 2.36 -1.61 -1.04
N PHE A 69 2.65 -2.01 0.19
CA PHE A 69 2.43 -1.20 1.38
C PHE A 69 3.24 0.10 1.34
N ILE A 70 4.53 0.01 0.99
CA ILE A 70 5.37 1.21 0.87
C ILE A 70 4.90 2.10 -0.29
N CYS A 71 4.56 1.53 -1.45
CA CYS A 71 4.03 2.30 -2.56
C CYS A 71 2.73 3.02 -2.20
N ALA A 72 1.83 2.34 -1.48
CA ALA A 72 0.54 2.90 -1.10
C ALA A 72 0.68 4.06 -0.10
N TYR A 73 1.57 3.95 0.90
CA TYR A 73 1.53 4.80 2.08
C TYR A 73 2.78 5.66 2.33
N ALA A 74 3.96 5.25 1.86
CA ALA A 74 5.18 5.97 2.18
C ALA A 74 5.26 7.31 1.44
N THR A 75 5.50 8.38 2.20
CA THR A 75 5.85 9.70 1.67
C THR A 75 6.91 10.34 2.56
N ILE A 76 7.46 11.49 2.14
CA ILE A 76 8.37 12.25 3.00
C ILE A 76 7.72 12.74 4.30
N ASN A 77 6.40 12.96 4.30
CA ASN A 77 5.64 13.40 5.48
C ASN A 77 5.03 12.23 6.27
N THR A 78 5.11 11.03 5.73
CA THR A 78 4.57 9.80 6.34
C THR A 78 5.52 8.66 6.03
N PRO A 79 6.74 8.67 6.61
CA PRO A 79 7.70 7.62 6.39
C PRO A 79 7.27 6.33 7.09
N ILE A 80 7.59 5.20 6.48
CA ILE A 80 7.37 3.88 7.07
C ILE A 80 8.60 3.47 7.85
N LYS A 81 8.41 3.03 9.09
CA LYS A 81 9.49 2.60 9.97
C LYS A 81 9.93 1.17 9.63
N TYR A 82 11.20 0.99 9.30
CA TYR A 82 11.86 -0.31 9.24
C TYR A 82 12.96 -0.39 10.30
N THR A 83 13.01 -1.49 11.06
CA THR A 83 14.00 -1.67 12.13
C THR A 83 14.78 -2.96 11.93
N VAL A 84 16.11 -2.86 11.90
CA VAL A 84 17.02 -4.00 11.75
C VAL A 84 18.28 -3.80 12.57
N LYS A 85 18.71 -4.82 13.31
CA LYS A 85 19.93 -4.77 14.15
C LYS A 85 19.96 -3.50 15.05
N LYS A 86 18.81 -3.12 15.64
CA LYS A 86 18.59 -1.91 16.47
C LYS A 86 18.75 -0.56 15.76
N ARG A 87 18.86 -0.54 14.44
CA ARG A 87 18.86 0.68 13.62
C ARG A 87 17.50 0.89 12.98
N ILE A 88 17.08 2.14 12.91
CA ILE A 88 15.82 2.55 12.28
C ILE A 88 16.14 3.17 10.92
N PHE A 89 15.35 2.79 9.93
CA PHE A 89 15.35 3.36 8.59
C PHE A 89 13.94 3.86 8.28
N TRP A 90 13.84 5.12 7.88
CA TRP A 90 12.57 5.75 7.51
C TRP A 90 12.39 5.66 6.01
N LEU A 91 11.53 4.73 5.58
CA LEU A 91 11.27 4.44 4.17
C LEU A 91 10.28 5.45 3.61
N ILE A 92 10.63 6.08 2.49
CA ILE A 92 9.83 7.13 1.86
C ILE A 92 9.32 6.76 0.47
N LYS A 93 9.85 5.69 -0.14
CA LYS A 93 9.43 5.21 -1.46
C LYS A 93 9.85 3.76 -1.72
N GLY A 94 8.95 2.94 -2.24
CA GLY A 94 9.26 1.60 -2.76
C GLY A 94 9.84 1.71 -4.17
N LEU A 95 10.95 1.03 -4.45
CA LEU A 95 11.62 1.10 -5.75
C LEU A 95 11.42 -0.17 -6.56
N ALA A 96 11.68 -1.34 -5.95
CA ALA A 96 11.52 -2.64 -6.58
C ALA A 96 11.41 -3.74 -5.53
N TYR A 97 10.89 -4.90 -5.93
CA TYR A 97 10.97 -6.13 -5.18
C TYR A 97 11.37 -7.30 -6.07
N ASN A 98 11.97 -8.32 -5.47
CA ASN A 98 12.35 -9.57 -6.10
C ASN A 98 11.79 -10.73 -5.29
N HIS A 99 11.47 -11.84 -5.95
CA HIS A 99 11.01 -13.09 -5.30
C HIS A 99 12.15 -13.91 -4.67
N VAL A 100 13.40 -13.47 -4.82
CA VAL A 100 14.58 -14.17 -4.32
C VAL A 100 15.36 -13.24 -3.42
N ILE A 101 15.88 -13.79 -2.32
CA ILE A 101 16.80 -13.09 -1.42
C ILE A 101 18.20 -13.15 -2.02
N LEU A 102 18.74 -12.00 -2.42
CA LEU A 102 20.06 -11.92 -3.04
C LEU A 102 21.15 -11.53 -2.03
N CYS A 103 20.78 -10.85 -0.93
CA CYS A 103 21.73 -10.41 0.09
C CYS A 103 21.06 -10.13 1.44
N GLU A 104 21.89 -10.00 2.48
CA GLU A 104 21.48 -9.39 3.75
C GLU A 104 21.07 -7.92 3.56
N THR A 105 20.59 -7.29 4.64
CA THR A 105 20.30 -5.86 4.60
C THR A 105 21.54 -5.04 4.25
N THR A 106 21.45 -4.26 3.17
CA THR A 106 22.51 -3.38 2.67
C THR A 106 21.98 -1.98 2.45
N LEU A 107 22.82 -0.98 2.71
CA LEU A 107 22.53 0.43 2.46
C LEU A 107 23.53 0.96 1.42
N ASN A 108 23.02 1.47 0.31
CA ASN A 108 23.81 2.18 -0.70
C ASN A 108 23.22 3.57 -0.89
N LYS A 109 23.94 4.60 -0.47
CA LYS A 109 23.45 5.99 -0.39
C LYS A 109 22.17 6.06 0.44
N ASN A 110 21.05 6.41 -0.20
CA ASN A 110 19.72 6.52 0.40
C ASN A 110 18.80 5.36 -0.03
N ILE A 111 19.36 4.27 -0.55
CA ILE A 111 18.60 3.08 -0.94
C ILE A 111 18.98 1.96 0.01
N ILE A 112 17.99 1.48 0.76
CA ILE A 112 18.11 0.27 1.57
C ILE A 112 17.53 -0.91 0.81
N THR A 113 18.27 -2.01 0.79
CA THR A 113 17.80 -3.29 0.27
C THR A 113 17.76 -4.29 1.41
N PHE A 114 16.63 -4.95 1.65
CA PHE A 114 16.46 -5.84 2.79
C PHE A 114 15.56 -7.05 2.48
N PRO A 115 15.84 -8.21 3.11
CA PRO A 115 15.02 -9.41 2.93
C PRO A 115 13.67 -9.28 3.63
N CYS A 116 12.65 -9.89 3.02
CA CYS A 116 11.32 -10.12 3.56
C CYS A 116 11.11 -11.62 3.78
N ALA A 117 9.87 -12.05 4.10
CA ALA A 117 9.58 -13.48 4.28
C ALA A 117 9.82 -14.31 3.01
N ASP A 118 9.52 -13.76 1.83
CA ASP A 118 9.58 -14.47 0.53
C ASP A 118 10.19 -13.59 -0.58
N GLY A 119 11.37 -13.05 -0.32
CA GLY A 119 12.12 -12.28 -1.31
C GLY A 119 12.79 -11.07 -0.70
N GLN A 120 12.98 -10.06 -1.53
CA GLN A 120 13.76 -8.88 -1.15
C GLN A 120 13.16 -7.63 -1.74
N ILE A 121 13.29 -6.53 -1.01
CA ILE A 121 12.82 -5.21 -1.44
C ILE A 121 13.96 -4.20 -1.43
N SER A 122 13.93 -3.28 -2.39
CA SER A 122 14.70 -2.04 -2.38
C SER A 122 13.77 -0.86 -2.19
N ALA A 123 14.09 -0.02 -1.21
CA ALA A 123 13.33 1.17 -0.87
C ALA A 123 14.26 2.37 -0.68
N GLN A 124 13.78 3.55 -1.06
CA GLN A 124 14.43 4.80 -0.71
C GLN A 124 14.14 5.11 0.76
N CYS A 125 15.17 5.46 1.51
CA CYS A 125 15.09 5.81 2.92
C CYS A 125 15.87 7.09 3.23
N HIS A 126 15.53 7.74 4.33
CA HIS A 126 16.43 8.68 4.99
C HIS A 126 16.86 8.10 6.36
N LEU A 127 18.02 8.54 6.80
CA LEU A 127 18.52 8.31 8.15
C LEU A 127 18.19 9.56 8.98
N ASP A 128 17.90 9.36 10.26
CA ASP A 128 17.95 10.45 11.23
C ASP A 128 19.40 10.77 11.59
#